data_AF-A0A5E4N8R1-F1
#
_entry.id   AF-A0A5E4N8R1-F1
#
_cell.length_a   1.000
_cell.length_b   1.000
_cell.length_c   1.000
_cell.angle_alpha   90.00
_cell.angle_beta   90.00
_cell.angle_gamma   90.00
#
_symmetry.space_group_name_H-M   'P 1'
#
loop_
_entity.id
_entity.type
_entity.pdbx_description
1 polymer ?
#
loop_
_entity_poly.entity_id
_entity_poly.type
_entity_poly.pdbx_seq_one_letter_code
_entity_poly.pdbx_strand_id
1 'polypeptide(L)'
;MATNNISESEGSSVCSGSTITSFSSSSDDSNDELSEFEVEQILNKREKYGDIQYLVKWKGYSSEENSWEPLNFLNCNKILEKFEEHWNLDYKKYKSALNKLKKQINRQDDSSS
;
A
#
# COMPACT_ATOMS: atom_id res chain seq x y z
N MET A 1 -35.10 -34.01 -20.40
CA MET A 1 -33.69 -33.56 -20.39
C MET A 1 -33.46 -32.96 -19.02
N ALA A 2 -32.78 -33.69 -18.13
CA ALA A 2 -32.54 -33.22 -16.77
C ALA A 2 -31.33 -32.28 -16.79
N THR A 3 -31.52 -31.05 -16.32
CA THR A 3 -30.45 -30.07 -16.13
C THR A 3 -29.67 -30.45 -14.88
N ASN A 4 -28.41 -30.82 -15.07
CA ASN A 4 -27.50 -31.20 -14.00
C ASN A 4 -27.11 -29.96 -13.18
N ASN A 5 -27.60 -29.94 -11.94
CA ASN A 5 -27.04 -29.19 -10.82
C ASN A 5 -25.79 -29.90 -10.28
N ILE A 6 -24.95 -29.17 -9.52
CA ILE A 6 -23.70 -29.53 -8.79
C ILE A 6 -22.47 -28.95 -9.52
N SER A 7 -21.80 -27.90 -9.01
CA SER A 7 -20.98 -28.01 -7.79
C SER A 7 -20.81 -26.68 -7.03
N GLU A 8 -20.95 -26.79 -5.71
CA GLU A 8 -20.48 -25.85 -4.70
C GLU A 8 -18.96 -25.60 -4.80
N SER A 9 -18.58 -24.43 -4.26
CA SER A 9 -17.34 -24.14 -3.53
C SER A 9 -16.03 -24.59 -4.14
N GLU A 10 -15.18 -23.62 -4.47
CA GLU A 10 -13.87 -23.53 -3.81
C GLU A 10 -13.59 -22.04 -3.60
N GLY A 11 -13.63 -21.59 -2.35
CA GLY A 11 -12.96 -20.36 -1.96
C GLY A 11 -11.48 -20.55 -2.23
N SER A 12 -11.03 -20.15 -3.41
CA SER A 12 -9.64 -20.29 -3.78
C SER A 12 -8.86 -19.11 -3.20
N SER A 13 -8.35 -19.35 -2.00
CA SER A 13 -7.22 -18.65 -1.40
C SER A 13 -5.99 -18.78 -2.31
N VAL A 14 -5.95 -18.03 -3.41
CA VAL A 14 -4.76 -17.91 -4.27
C VAL A 14 -3.87 -16.77 -3.80
N CYS A 15 -3.28 -16.89 -2.61
CA CYS A 15 -2.16 -16.03 -2.23
C CYS A 15 -0.87 -16.57 -2.84
N SER A 16 -0.63 -16.30 -4.13
CA SER A 16 0.64 -16.66 -4.79
C SER A 16 1.24 -15.54 -5.65
N GLY A 17 0.57 -14.40 -5.82
CA GLY A 17 1.08 -13.26 -6.60
C GLY A 17 1.06 -11.95 -5.83
N SER A 18 2.08 -11.12 -6.02
CA SER A 18 2.11 -9.73 -5.55
C SER A 18 1.42 -8.86 -6.61
N THR A 19 0.10 -8.90 -6.61
CA THR A 19 -0.73 -8.33 -7.68
C THR A 19 -1.51 -7.11 -7.19
N ILE A 20 -1.76 -6.14 -8.07
CA ILE A 20 -2.79 -5.11 -7.85
C ILE A 20 -4.11 -5.41 -8.56
N THR A 21 -5.21 -5.01 -7.95
CA THR A 21 -6.56 -5.14 -8.53
C THR A 21 -7.14 -3.76 -8.75
N SER A 22 -7.06 -3.21 -9.96
CA SER A 22 -7.63 -1.90 -10.29
C SER A 22 -9.17 -1.98 -10.40
N PHE A 23 -9.89 -1.70 -9.31
CA PHE A 23 -11.34 -1.56 -9.35
C PHE A 23 -11.75 -0.20 -9.95
N SER A 24 -12.17 -0.21 -11.20
CA SER A 24 -12.84 0.94 -11.81
C SER A 24 -14.28 0.98 -11.29
N SER A 25 -14.51 1.80 -10.28
CA SER A 25 -15.83 1.94 -9.64
C SER A 25 -16.77 2.70 -10.58
N SER A 26 -17.46 1.99 -11.47
CA SER A 26 -18.58 2.52 -12.25
C SER A 26 -19.58 1.39 -12.49
N SER A 27 -20.75 1.53 -11.88
CA SER A 27 -21.90 0.65 -12.03
C SER A 27 -22.39 0.65 -13.47
N ASP A 28 -21.95 -0.30 -14.29
CA ASP A 28 -22.74 -0.81 -15.41
C ASP A 28 -22.21 -2.19 -15.84
N ASP A 29 -23.17 -3.01 -16.26
CA ASP A 29 -23.10 -4.42 -16.60
C ASP A 29 -21.97 -4.81 -17.58
N SER A 30 -21.36 -5.98 -17.30
CA SER A 30 -20.53 -6.82 -18.20
C SER A 30 -19.03 -6.50 -18.38
N ASN A 31 -18.22 -7.42 -17.82
CA ASN A 31 -16.80 -7.70 -18.07
C ASN A 31 -15.77 -6.93 -17.21
N ASP A 32 -15.72 -7.24 -15.91
CA ASP A 32 -14.62 -6.88 -15.00
C ASP A 32 -13.30 -7.55 -15.43
N GLU A 33 -12.56 -6.91 -16.33
CA GLU A 33 -11.14 -7.20 -16.54
C GLU A 33 -10.34 -6.67 -15.34
N LEU A 34 -10.33 -7.43 -14.26
CA LEU A 34 -9.38 -7.24 -13.17
C LEU A 34 -7.97 -7.52 -13.71
N SER A 35 -7.30 -6.47 -14.18
CA SER A 35 -5.95 -6.59 -14.72
C SER A 35 -4.95 -6.72 -13.57
N GLU A 36 -4.39 -7.91 -13.46
CA GLU A 36 -3.42 -8.29 -12.45
C GLU A 36 -2.00 -7.86 -12.86
N PHE A 37 -1.49 -6.76 -12.30
CA PHE A 37 -0.10 -6.33 -12.55
C PHE A 37 0.86 -6.78 -11.46
N GLU A 38 2.02 -7.33 -11.85
CA GLU A 38 3.04 -7.82 -10.91
C GLU A 38 3.86 -6.65 -10.31
N VAL A 39 3.82 -6.55 -8.98
CA VAL A 39 4.59 -5.59 -8.19
C VAL A 39 6.01 -6.08 -7.98
N GLU A 40 7.01 -5.28 -8.38
CA GLU A 40 8.42 -5.54 -8.12
C GLU A 40 8.81 -5.12 -6.70
N GLN A 41 8.49 -3.87 -6.31
CA GLN A 41 8.88 -3.31 -5.02
C GLN A 41 8.03 -2.08 -4.64
N ILE A 42 7.91 -1.80 -3.34
CA ILE A 42 7.39 -0.53 -2.83
C ILE A 42 8.56 0.41 -2.55
N LEU A 43 8.52 1.59 -3.17
CA LEU A 43 9.60 2.59 -3.08
C LEU A 43 9.33 3.65 -2.01
N ASN A 44 8.07 4.01 -1.82
CA ASN A 44 7.70 5.12 -0.95
C ASN A 44 6.29 4.96 -0.39
N LYS A 45 6.00 5.69 0.69
CA LYS A 45 4.70 5.75 1.34
C LYS A 45 4.35 7.20 1.64
N ARG A 46 3.11 7.56 1.36
CA ARG A 46 2.55 8.86 1.73
C ARG A 46 1.13 8.71 2.24
N GLU A 47 0.72 9.66 3.05
CA GLU A 47 -0.68 9.85 3.44
C GLU A 47 -1.23 11.04 2.66
N LYS A 48 -2.32 10.83 1.92
CA LYS A 48 -2.98 11.89 1.13
C LYS A 48 -4.48 11.81 1.38
N TYR A 49 -5.09 12.90 1.84
CA TYR A 49 -6.52 12.97 2.17
C TYR A 49 -7.00 11.95 3.22
N GLY A 50 -6.11 11.49 4.11
CA GLY A 50 -6.43 10.46 5.10
C GLY A 50 -6.24 9.03 4.60
N ASP A 51 -5.96 8.84 3.31
CA ASP A 51 -5.68 7.55 2.71
C ASP A 51 -4.17 7.31 2.56
N ILE A 52 -3.73 6.10 2.88
CA ILE A 52 -2.35 5.67 2.69
C ILE A 52 -2.16 5.19 1.26
N GLN A 53 -1.20 5.79 0.58
CA GLN A 53 -0.79 5.44 -0.78
C GLN A 53 0.68 5.01 -0.78
N TYR A 54 0.99 3.99 -1.57
CA TYR A 54 2.35 3.49 -1.76
C TYR A 54 2.78 3.73 -3.20
N LEU A 55 4.03 4.15 -3.38
CA LEU A 55 4.63 4.26 -4.70
C LEU A 55 5.13 2.87 -5.11
N VAL A 56 4.47 2.30 -6.10
CA VAL A 56 4.70 0.94 -6.57
C VAL A 56 5.65 0.96 -7.75
N LYS A 57 6.65 0.09 -7.71
CA LYS A 57 7.51 -0.25 -8.85
C LYS A 57 6.92 -1.44 -9.57
N TRP A 58 6.47 -1.25 -10.80
CA TRP A 58 5.96 -2.31 -11.66
C TRP A 58 7.08 -3.14 -12.26
N LYS A 59 6.93 -4.46 -12.21
CA LYS A 59 7.94 -5.38 -12.77
C LYS A 59 7.93 -5.30 -14.29
N GLY A 60 9.11 -5.10 -14.88
CA GLY A 60 9.26 -5.01 -16.33
C GLY A 60 8.96 -3.64 -16.94
N TYR A 61 8.58 -2.66 -16.11
CA TYR A 61 8.39 -1.26 -16.53
C TYR A 61 9.50 -0.36 -15.97
N SER A 62 9.66 0.83 -16.54
CA SER A 62 10.63 1.84 -16.07
C SER A 62 10.14 2.51 -14.78
N SER A 63 11.03 3.24 -14.08
CA SER A 63 10.65 3.99 -12.86
C SER A 63 9.70 5.16 -13.14
N GLU A 64 9.56 5.53 -14.41
CA GLU A 64 8.66 6.57 -14.88
C GLU A 64 7.19 6.12 -14.81
N GLU A 65 6.95 4.81 -14.92
CA GLU A 65 5.61 4.19 -14.82
C GLU A 65 5.17 3.96 -13.36
N ASN A 66 6.02 4.31 -12.38
CA ASN A 66 5.69 4.09 -10.98
C ASN A 66 4.46 4.93 -10.58
N SER A 67 3.44 4.27 -10.07
CA SER A 67 2.17 4.89 -9.68
C SER A 67 1.93 4.82 -8.17
N TRP A 68 1.10 5.75 -7.68
CA TRP A 68 0.71 5.81 -6.27
C TRP A 68 -0.57 5.00 -6.06
N GLU A 69 -0.41 3.74 -5.67
CA GLU A 69 -1.54 2.84 -5.44
C GLU A 69 -2.00 2.90 -3.98
N PRO A 70 -3.31 2.96 -3.73
CA PRO A 70 -3.86 2.84 -2.38
C PRO A 70 -3.60 1.45 -1.79
N LEU A 71 -3.46 1.38 -0.46
CA LEU A 71 -3.25 0.12 0.27
C LEU A 71 -4.27 -0.96 -0.10
N ASN A 72 -5.53 -0.58 -0.27
CA ASN A 72 -6.64 -1.51 -0.53
C ASN A 72 -6.50 -2.26 -1.86
N PHE A 73 -5.70 -1.75 -2.79
CA PHE A 73 -5.49 -2.34 -4.11
C PHE A 73 -4.23 -3.21 -4.14
N LEU A 74 -3.37 -3.12 -3.12
CA LEU A 74 -2.12 -3.86 -3.01
C LEU A 74 -2.35 -5.20 -2.29
N ASN A 75 -2.57 -6.27 -3.05
CA ASN A 75 -2.69 -7.63 -2.50
C ASN A 75 -1.30 -8.27 -2.21
N CYS A 76 -0.35 -7.48 -1.70
CA CYS A 76 1.07 -7.84 -1.62
C CYS A 76 1.62 -7.83 -0.19
N ASN A 77 1.02 -8.62 0.71
CA ASN A 77 1.38 -8.61 2.15
C ASN A 77 2.88 -8.78 2.41
N LYS A 78 3.57 -9.65 1.66
CA LYS A 78 5.02 -9.91 1.85
C LYS A 78 5.92 -8.72 1.47
N ILE A 79 5.56 -7.98 0.43
CA ILE A 79 6.34 -6.81 -0.01
C ILE A 79 6.05 -5.63 0.92
N LEU A 80 4.78 -5.46 1.30
CA LEU A 80 4.34 -4.47 2.28
C LEU A 80 5.03 -4.66 3.63
N GLU A 81 5.07 -5.90 4.14
CA GLU A 81 5.71 -6.21 5.43
C GLU A 81 7.18 -5.76 5.45
N LYS A 82 7.97 -6.17 4.44
CA LYS A 82 9.38 -5.76 4.33
C LYS A 82 9.57 -4.25 4.26
N PHE A 83 8.70 -3.56 3.54
CA PHE A 83 8.75 -2.11 3.43
C PHE A 83 8.39 -1.43 4.76
N GLU A 84 7.30 -1.86 5.40
CA GLU A 84 6.81 -1.30 6.67
C GLU A 84 7.80 -1.52 7.81
N GLU A 85 8.46 -2.68 7.87
CA GLU A 85 9.49 -2.94 8.88
C GLU A 85 10.61 -1.89 8.82
N HIS A 86 11.14 -1.62 7.62
CA HIS A 86 12.18 -0.64 7.43
C HIS A 86 11.67 0.79 7.71
N TRP A 87 10.50 1.13 7.15
CA TRP A 87 9.90 2.45 7.30
C TRP A 87 9.60 2.81 8.76
N ASN A 88 9.07 1.86 9.54
CA ASN A 88 8.71 2.08 10.93
C ASN A 88 9.95 2.32 11.81
N LEU A 89 11.07 1.65 11.53
CA LEU A 89 12.33 1.89 12.24
C LEU A 89 12.82 3.32 12.02
N ASP A 90 12.81 3.81 10.79
CA ASP A 90 13.27 5.15 10.47
C ASP A 90 12.30 6.22 11.00
N TYR A 91 10.99 5.97 10.93
CA TYR A 91 9.98 6.85 11.53
C TYR A 91 10.14 6.94 13.06
N LYS A 92 10.41 5.84 13.76
CA LYS A 92 10.67 5.84 15.21
C LYS A 92 11.90 6.67 15.57
N LYS A 93 13.00 6.51 14.81
CA LYS A 93 14.23 7.32 15.00
C LYS A 93 13.93 8.81 14.78
N TYR A 94 13.27 9.14 13.67
CA TYR A 94 12.87 10.51 13.35
C TYR A 94 12.00 11.13 14.44
N LYS A 95 10.98 10.42 14.91
CA LYS A 95 10.08 10.91 15.96
C LYS A 95 10.79 11.11 17.30
N SER A 96 11.72 10.22 17.65
CA SER A 96 12.57 10.37 18.84
C SER A 96 13.46 11.62 18.74
N ALA A 97 14.11 11.82 17.59
CA ALA A 97 14.93 13.00 17.33
C ALA A 97 14.11 14.30 17.37
N LEU A 98 12.91 14.31 16.75
CA LEU A 98 11.98 15.45 16.81
C LEU A 98 11.55 15.78 18.24
N ASN A 99 11.19 14.76 19.03
CA ASN A 99 10.81 14.98 20.42
C ASN A 99 11.95 15.58 21.24
N LYS A 100 13.19 15.14 20.99
CA LYS A 100 14.39 15.70 21.61
C LYS A 100 14.62 17.16 21.21
N LEU A 101 14.47 17.47 19.92
CA LEU A 101 14.58 18.84 19.39
C LEU A 101 13.49 19.75 19.97
N LYS A 102 12.22 19.30 19.99
CA LYS A 102 11.09 20.02 20.56
C LYS A 102 11.30 20.33 22.06
N LYS A 103 11.87 19.39 22.81
CA LYS A 103 12.24 19.59 24.23
C LYS A 103 13.41 20.56 24.43
N GLN A 104 14.29 20.73 23.44
CA GLN A 104 15.37 21.73 23.49
C GLN A 104 14.85 23.13 23.17
N ILE A 105 13.96 23.27 22.19
CA ILE A 105 13.34 24.55 21.83
C ILE A 105 12.51 25.10 23.00
N ASN A 106 11.65 24.27 23.60
CA ASN A 106 10.77 24.68 24.70
C ASN A 106 11.51 25.07 26.01
N ARG A 107 12.84 24.99 26.05
CA ARG A 107 13.66 25.43 27.20
C ARG A 107 14.18 26.86 27.06
N GLN A 108 14.10 27.50 25.88
CA GLN A 108 14.65 28.83 25.67
C GLN A 108 13.65 29.98 25.86
N ASP A 109 12.34 29.71 25.93
CA ASP A 109 11.29 30.73 26.10
C ASP A 109 11.04 31.19 27.55
N ASP A 110 11.79 30.71 28.56
CA ASP A 110 11.61 31.08 29.98
C ASP A 110 12.73 32.01 30.52
N SER A 111 13.58 32.58 29.65
CA SER A 111 14.70 33.47 30.05
C SER A 111 14.69 34.88 29.45
N SER A 112 13.61 35.30 28.81
CA SER A 112 13.34 36.73 28.59
C SER A 112 12.25 37.19 29.55
N SER A 113 12.65 37.34 30.81
CA SER A 113 11.95 38.17 31.79
C SER A 113 12.41 39.61 31.69
#